data_AF-A0A2V8PC40-F1
#
_entry.id   AF-A0A2V8PC40-F1
#
_cell.length_a   1.000
_cell.length_b   1.000
_cell.length_c   1.000
_cell.angle_alpha   90.00
_cell.angle_beta   90.00
_cell.angle_gamma   90.00
#
_symmetry.space_group_name_H-M   'P 1'
#
loop_
_entity.id
_entity.type
_entity.pdbx_description
1 polymer ?
#
loop_
_entity_poly.entity_id
_entity_poly.type
_entity_poly.pdbx_seq_one_letter_code
_entity_poly.pdbx_strand_id
1 'polypeptide(L)'
;DELQREMKVIPQDVIYQPFSYIWIPAEDRFPEELRKRGNASGVAARRKTALREIARAYLAGAGMSALGETARASGLSRVEAGSGNHQLVDEGYAIRLRQGSTRWHH
;
A
#
# COMPACT_ATOMS: atom_id res chain seq x y z
N ASP A 1 18.94 -38.43 2.65
CA ASP A 1 19.75 -38.71 1.45
C ASP A 1 18.99 -39.07 0.19
N GLU A 2 17.90 -39.86 0.24
CA GLU A 2 17.14 -40.19 -0.97
C GLU A 2 16.36 -39.01 -1.55
N LEU A 3 15.74 -38.18 -0.71
CA LEU A 3 14.95 -37.02 -1.13
C LEU A 3 15.78 -35.93 -1.85
N GLN A 4 17.06 -35.80 -1.49
CA GLN A 4 17.97 -34.81 -2.08
C GLN A 4 18.42 -35.22 -3.49
N ARG A 5 18.45 -36.52 -3.82
CA ARG A 5 18.89 -37.03 -5.14
C ARG A 5 17.87 -36.79 -6.25
N GLU A 6 16.59 -36.61 -5.92
CA GLU A 6 15.52 -36.37 -6.90
C GLU A 6 15.19 -34.89 -7.12
N MET A 7 15.91 -33.98 -6.46
CA MET A 7 15.66 -32.54 -6.57
C MET A 7 16.02 -32.01 -7.96
N LYS A 8 15.00 -31.81 -8.80
CA LYS A 8 15.13 -31.07 -10.06
C LYS A 8 14.94 -29.58 -9.79
N VAL A 9 16.03 -28.80 -9.85
CA VAL A 9 15.94 -27.33 -9.84
C VAL A 9 15.56 -26.88 -11.23
N ILE A 10 14.28 -26.58 -11.44
CA ILE A 10 13.80 -25.87 -12.61
C ILE A 10 13.71 -24.40 -12.20
N PRO A 11 14.53 -23.49 -12.76
CA PRO A 11 14.36 -22.07 -12.51
C PRO A 11 12.93 -21.72 -12.93
N GLN A 12 12.14 -21.25 -11.96
CA GLN A 12 10.75 -20.78 -12.03
C GLN A 12 9.66 -21.67 -11.41
N ASP A 13 9.83 -22.98 -11.22
CA ASP A 13 8.78 -23.81 -10.58
C ASP A 13 9.35 -24.82 -9.58
N VAL A 14 9.17 -24.53 -8.27
CA VAL A 14 9.39 -25.49 -7.20
C VAL A 14 8.08 -26.23 -6.94
N ILE A 15 7.97 -27.46 -7.44
CA ILE A 15 6.79 -28.32 -7.24
C ILE A 15 7.09 -29.31 -6.11
N TYR A 16 6.37 -29.20 -4.99
CA TYR A 16 6.29 -30.27 -3.99
C TYR A 16 4.93 -30.98 -4.16
N GLN A 17 4.88 -32.31 -4.01
CA GLN A 17 3.63 -33.03 -3.78
C GLN A 17 3.43 -33.26 -2.27
N PRO A 18 2.22 -33.09 -1.73
CA PRO A 18 0.96 -32.77 -2.41
C PRO A 18 0.68 -31.27 -2.61
N PHE A 19 1.63 -30.35 -2.33
CA PHE A 19 1.41 -28.90 -2.41
C PHE A 19 2.46 -28.15 -3.23
N SER A 20 2.07 -27.59 -4.38
CA SER A 20 2.92 -26.72 -5.20
C SER A 20 2.97 -25.30 -4.61
N TYR A 21 4.03 -24.99 -3.85
CA TYR A 21 4.33 -23.59 -3.48
C TYR A 21 5.11 -22.93 -4.62
N ILE A 22 4.37 -22.36 -5.56
CA ILE A 22 4.93 -21.51 -6.62
C ILE A 22 5.26 -20.15 -6.00
N TRP A 23 6.53 -19.92 -5.67
CA TRP A 23 7.08 -18.60 -5.34
C TRP A 23 7.40 -17.85 -6.64
N ILE A 24 6.36 -17.50 -7.39
CA ILE A 24 6.46 -16.51 -8.48
C ILE A 24 5.71 -15.26 -7.99
N PRO A 25 6.32 -14.05 -8.08
CA PRO A 25 5.62 -12.80 -7.79
C PRO A 25 4.28 -12.74 -8.54
N ALA A 26 3.23 -12.21 -7.91
CA ALA A 26 1.91 -12.16 -8.53
C ALA A 26 1.91 -11.38 -9.84
N GLU A 27 2.82 -10.40 -9.96
CA GLU A 27 3.07 -9.59 -11.16
C GLU A 27 3.49 -10.44 -12.37
N ASP A 28 4.34 -11.44 -12.14
CA ASP A 28 4.82 -12.33 -13.20
C ASP A 28 3.82 -13.45 -13.49
N ARG A 29 3.06 -13.88 -12.46
CA ARG A 29 2.08 -14.97 -12.58
C ARG A 29 0.74 -14.53 -13.21
N PHE A 30 0.32 -13.30 -12.97
CA PHE A 30 -0.99 -12.77 -13.38
C PHE A 30 -0.89 -11.38 -14.04
N PRO A 31 -0.03 -11.22 -15.08
CA PRO A 31 0.22 -9.91 -15.67
C PRO A 31 -1.03 -9.30 -16.32
N GLU A 32 -1.87 -10.12 -16.95
CA GLU A 32 -3.08 -9.68 -17.63
C GLU A 32 -4.22 -9.34 -16.65
N GLU A 33 -4.37 -10.10 -15.58
CA GLU A 33 -5.36 -9.84 -14.52
C GLU A 33 -5.00 -8.57 -13.74
N LEU A 34 -3.71 -8.33 -13.49
CA LEU A 34 -3.22 -7.10 -12.87
C LEU A 34 -3.34 -5.90 -13.82
N ARG A 35 -3.14 -6.09 -15.14
CA ARG A 35 -3.43 -5.08 -16.18
C ARG A 35 -4.90 -4.72 -16.27
N LYS A 36 -5.80 -5.71 -16.28
CA LYS A 36 -7.26 -5.49 -16.29
C LYS A 36 -7.74 -4.75 -15.05
N ARG A 37 -7.08 -4.97 -13.90
CA ARG A 37 -7.32 -4.19 -12.69
C ARG A 37 -6.81 -2.75 -12.80
N GLY A 38 -5.86 -2.40 -13.67
CA GLY A 38 -5.27 -1.07 -13.70
C GLY A 38 -4.97 -0.53 -15.10
N ASN A 39 -5.90 0.24 -15.68
CA ASN A 39 -5.47 1.32 -16.57
C ASN A 39 -4.73 2.39 -15.74
N ALA A 40 -3.83 3.18 -16.35
CA ALA A 40 -3.02 4.16 -15.62
C ALA A 40 -3.87 5.11 -14.75
N SER A 41 -5.06 5.48 -15.25
CA SER A 41 -6.06 6.27 -14.54
C SER A 41 -6.59 5.57 -13.27
N GLY A 42 -6.93 4.28 -13.36
CA GLY A 42 -7.43 3.47 -12.26
C GLY A 42 -6.36 3.13 -11.23
N VAL A 43 -5.09 3.01 -11.64
CA VAL A 43 -3.96 2.88 -10.69
C VAL A 43 -3.78 4.18 -9.91
N ALA A 44 -3.78 5.32 -10.58
CA ALA A 44 -3.68 6.63 -9.92
C ALA A 44 -4.84 6.90 -8.96
N ALA A 45 -6.08 6.58 -9.36
CA ALA A 45 -7.26 6.69 -8.50
C ALA A 45 -7.12 5.84 -7.22
N ARG A 46 -6.67 4.58 -7.34
CA ARG A 46 -6.44 3.70 -6.19
C ARG A 46 -5.32 4.20 -5.29
N ARG A 47 -4.24 4.74 -5.86
CA ARG A 47 -3.16 5.34 -5.08
C ARG A 47 -3.69 6.50 -4.25
N LYS A 48 -4.48 7.39 -4.85
CA LYS A 48 -5.12 8.50 -4.13
C LYS A 48 -6.00 8.00 -2.98
N THR A 49 -6.85 7.01 -3.23
CA THR A 49 -7.68 6.38 -2.18
C THR A 49 -6.83 5.77 -1.07
N ALA A 50 -5.78 5.03 -1.39
CA ALA A 50 -4.90 4.42 -0.41
C ALA A 50 -4.20 5.46 0.49
N LEU A 51 -3.69 6.55 -0.09
CA LEU A 51 -3.08 7.65 0.67
C LEU A 51 -4.08 8.30 1.63
N ARG A 52 -5.32 8.50 1.18
CA ARG A 52 -6.41 9.02 2.02
C ARG A 52 -6.72 8.09 3.20
N GLU A 53 -6.88 6.80 2.95
CA GLU A 53 -7.23 5.84 4.03
C GLU A 53 -6.09 5.64 5.02
N ILE A 54 -4.82 5.69 4.57
CA ILE A 54 -3.67 5.68 5.49
C ILE A 54 -3.70 6.92 6.40
N ALA A 55 -3.93 8.11 5.84
CA ALA A 55 -4.06 9.33 6.63
C ALA A 55 -5.25 9.25 7.61
N ARG A 56 -6.38 8.66 7.18
CA ARG A 56 -7.57 8.49 8.01
C ARG A 56 -7.28 7.58 9.20
N ALA A 57 -6.68 6.41 8.93
CA ALA A 57 -6.31 5.45 9.96
C ALA A 57 -5.33 6.07 10.97
N TYR A 58 -4.35 6.82 10.48
CA TYR A 58 -3.41 7.55 11.34
C TYR A 58 -4.14 8.55 12.25
N LEU A 59 -5.00 9.41 11.70
CA LEU A 59 -5.75 10.40 12.48
C LEU A 59 -6.76 9.75 13.44
N ALA A 60 -7.40 8.65 13.06
CA ALA A 60 -8.31 7.92 13.93
C ALA A 60 -7.59 7.36 15.16
N GLY A 61 -6.33 6.93 15.02
CA GLY A 61 -5.51 6.45 16.14
C GLY A 61 -4.83 7.56 16.95
N ALA A 62 -4.27 8.57 16.28
CA ALA A 62 -3.45 9.60 16.91
C ALA A 62 -4.23 10.86 17.32
N GLY A 63 -5.45 11.06 16.81
CA GLY A 63 -6.28 12.26 16.99
C GLY A 63 -5.79 13.50 16.24
N MET A 64 -4.49 13.60 15.98
CA MET A 64 -3.84 14.67 15.23
C MET A 64 -2.59 14.18 14.51
N SER A 65 -2.13 14.96 13.53
CA SER A 65 -0.82 14.80 12.89
C SER A 65 -0.08 16.14 12.92
N ALA A 66 1.10 16.16 13.52
CA ALA A 66 2.07 17.22 13.31
C ALA A 66 2.83 17.03 11.98
N LEU A 67 3.68 18.01 11.64
CA LEU A 67 4.43 18.02 10.40
C LEU A 67 5.32 16.78 10.27
N GLY A 68 5.04 15.97 9.25
CA GLY A 68 5.82 14.80 8.88
C GLY A 68 5.57 13.55 9.75
N GLU A 69 4.68 13.59 10.73
CA GLU A 69 4.42 12.44 11.59
C GLU A 69 3.73 11.30 10.83
N THR A 70 2.73 11.59 10.00
CA THR A 70 2.10 10.58 9.14
C THR A 70 3.14 9.90 8.24
N ALA A 71 4.03 10.69 7.60
CA ALA A 71 5.09 10.16 6.74
C ALA A 71 6.04 9.22 7.51
N ARG A 72 6.43 9.60 8.73
CA ARG A 72 7.29 8.78 9.59
C ARG A 72 6.59 7.48 10.00
N ALA A 73 5.31 7.55 10.35
CA ALA A 73 4.55 6.40 10.84
C ALA A 73 4.21 5.40 9.72
N SER A 74 4.00 5.87 8.49
CA SER A 74 3.56 5.02 7.37
C SER A 74 4.67 4.64 6.39
N GLY A 75 5.87 5.20 6.52
CA GLY A 75 6.96 5.03 5.55
C GLY A 75 6.70 5.69 4.19
N LEU A 76 5.70 6.56 4.09
CA LEU A 76 5.40 7.31 2.86
C LEU A 76 6.34 8.50 2.71
N SER A 77 6.51 8.97 1.47
CA SER A 77 7.16 10.27 1.28
C SER A 77 6.33 11.40 1.92
N ARG A 78 6.98 12.52 2.25
CA ARG A 78 6.28 13.70 2.81
C ARG A 78 5.18 14.22 1.87
N VAL A 79 5.41 14.14 0.56
CA VAL A 79 4.45 14.58 -0.46
C VAL A 79 3.20 13.71 -0.46
N GLU A 80 3.38 12.39 -0.41
CA GLU A 80 2.27 11.42 -0.40
C GLU A 80 1.44 11.49 0.88
N ALA A 81 2.11 11.55 2.03
CA ALA A 81 1.45 11.75 3.31
C ALA A 81 0.70 13.10 3.36
N GLY A 82 1.32 14.16 2.82
CA GLY A 82 0.69 15.47 2.68
C GLY A 82 -0.56 15.44 1.79
N SER A 83 -0.51 14.70 0.68
CA SER A 83 -1.66 14.54 -0.22
C SER A 83 -2.84 13.87 0.46
N GLY A 84 -2.62 12.81 1.24
CA GLY A 84 -3.67 12.17 2.04
C GLY A 84 -4.27 13.13 3.08
N ASN A 85 -3.42 13.85 3.82
CA ASN A 85 -3.85 14.83 4.82
C ASN A 85 -4.63 15.99 4.20
N HIS A 86 -4.25 16.46 3.01
CA HIS A 86 -5.01 17.49 2.29
C HIS A 86 -6.39 16.99 1.88
N GLN A 87 -6.47 15.76 1.36
CA GLN A 87 -7.75 15.20 0.93
C GLN A 87 -8.74 15.04 2.10
N LEU A 88 -8.26 14.69 3.30
CA LEU A 88 -9.10 14.63 4.50
C LEU A 88 -9.61 16.01 4.95
N VAL A 89 -8.83 17.07 4.71
CA VAL A 89 -9.28 18.44 4.95
C VAL A 89 -10.33 18.86 3.91
N ASP A 90 -10.09 18.54 2.64
CA ASP A 90 -11.00 18.88 1.54
C ASP A 90 -12.39 18.22 1.70
N GLU A 91 -12.47 17.00 2.27
CA GLU A 91 -13.74 16.31 2.52
C GLU A 91 -14.37 16.59 3.89
N GLY A 92 -13.77 17.47 4.70
CA GLY A 92 -14.29 17.86 6.02
C GLY A 92 -14.06 16.85 7.15
N TYR A 93 -13.26 15.81 6.93
CA TYR A 93 -12.89 14.83 7.97
C TYR A 93 -11.84 15.39 8.96
N ALA A 94 -11.04 16.36 8.51
CA ALA A 94 -9.99 16.98 9.31
C ALA A 94 -9.95 18.50 9.11
N ILE A 95 -9.38 19.21 10.08
CA ILE A 95 -9.05 20.62 9.96
C ILE A 95 -7.54 20.84 9.92
N ARG A 96 -7.11 21.81 9.12
CA ARG A 96 -5.71 22.25 9.07
C ARG A 96 -5.46 23.25 10.19
N LEU A 97 -4.52 22.94 11.09
CA LEU A 97 -4.12 23.83 12.18
C LEU A 97 -3.04 24.80 11.75
N ARG A 98 -2.08 24.32 10.94
CA ARG A 98 -0.98 25.07 10.32
C ARG A 98 -0.45 24.26 9.14
N GLN A 99 0.50 24.82 8.40
CA GLN A 99 1.09 24.11 7.26
C GLN A 99 1.67 22.74 7.69
N GLY A 100 1.15 21.69 7.06
CA GLY A 100 1.52 20.30 7.33
C GLY A 100 1.07 19.74 8.68
N SER A 101 0.18 20.40 9.43
CA SER A 101 -0.43 19.84 10.65
C SER A 101 -1.97 19.81 10.55
N THR A 102 -2.55 18.66 10.84
CA THR A 102 -4.00 18.41 10.77
C THR A 102 -4.52 17.75 12.04
N ARG A 103 -5.81 17.95 12.34
CA ARG A 103 -6.52 17.34 13.47
C ARG A 103 -7.86 16.81 13.00
N TRP A 104 -8.32 15.72 13.62
CA TRP A 104 -9.67 15.18 13.37
C TRP A 104 -10.75 16.24 13.62
N HIS A 105 -11.74 16.33 12.71
CA HIS A 105 -12.89 17.20 12.85
C HIS A 105 -14.07 16.37 13.40
N HIS A 106 -14.64 16.85 14.50
CA HIS A 106 -15.68 16.15 15.28
C HIS A 106 -16.95 15.83 14.49
#